data_AF-A0A935TDZ5-F1
#
_entry.id   AF-A0A935TDZ5-F1
#
_cell.length_a   1.000
_cell.length_b   1.000
_cell.length_c   1.000
_cell.angle_alpha   90.00
_cell.angle_beta   90.00
_cell.angle_gamma   90.00
#
_symmetry.space_group_name_H-M   'P 1'
#
loop_
_entity.id
_entity.type
_entity.pdbx_description
1 polymer ?
#
loop_
_entity_poly.entity_id
_entity_poly.type
_entity_poly.pdbx_seq_one_letter_code
_entity_poly.pdbx_strand_id
1 'polypeptide(L)'
;MGQQQLLLIVLGVIIVGIAVVVGINVFTASSKNANRDAVIADLTTLAAMAQQYYRKPTAMGGGGNSFIGWDVPSSLLRTANMSADVTIDAQTATGLTLTATSTETGADGSAPFTVTMEVLKNEIDTTYFDNF
;
A
#
# COMPACT_ATOMS: atom_id res chain seq x y z
N MET A 1 -38.23 -12.93 40.91
CA MET A 1 -37.34 -13.68 39.97
C MET A 1 -37.38 -13.14 38.54
N GLY A 2 -38.54 -12.76 37.98
CA GLY A 2 -38.61 -12.16 36.63
C GLY A 2 -37.80 -10.87 36.43
N GLN A 3 -37.72 -9.99 37.43
CA GLN A 3 -36.94 -8.74 37.32
C GLN A 3 -35.42 -8.97 37.22
N GLN A 4 -34.87 -9.97 37.94
CA GLN A 4 -33.43 -10.29 37.86
C GLN A 4 -33.08 -10.99 36.54
N GLN A 5 -33.95 -11.86 36.03
CA GLN A 5 -33.76 -12.50 34.73
C GLN A 5 -33.79 -11.48 33.58
N LEU A 6 -34.71 -10.51 33.63
CA LEU A 6 -34.77 -9.44 32.64
C LEU A 6 -33.49 -8.59 32.64
N LEU A 7 -32.92 -8.29 33.81
CA LEU A 7 -31.67 -7.53 33.90
C LEU A 7 -30.46 -8.29 33.31
N LEU A 8 -30.37 -9.60 33.52
CA LEU A 8 -29.28 -10.41 32.96
C LEU A 8 -29.35 -10.52 31.43
N ILE A 9 -30.56 -10.59 30.87
CA ILE A 9 -30.76 -10.60 29.41
C ILE A 9 -30.30 -9.26 28.82
N VAL A 10 -30.70 -8.13 29.43
CA VAL A 10 -30.30 -6.79 28.97
C VAL A 10 -28.78 -6.64 29.01
N LEU A 11 -28.13 -7.08 30.07
CA LEU A 11 -26.67 -7.05 30.18
C LEU A 11 -25.99 -7.88 29.08
N GLY A 12 -26.50 -9.08 28.80
CA GLY A 12 -25.98 -9.93 27.72
C GLY A 12 -26.07 -9.28 26.34
N VAL A 13 -27.21 -8.64 26.02
CA VAL A 13 -27.40 -7.96 24.73
C VAL A 13 -26.47 -6.75 24.59
N ILE A 14 -26.21 -6.00 25.67
CA ILE A 14 -25.26 -4.87 25.65
C ILE A 14 -23.85 -5.35 25.30
N ILE A 15 -23.40 -6.45 25.92
CA ILE A 15 -22.07 -7.02 25.67
C ILE A 15 -21.94 -7.49 24.21
N VAL A 16 -22.93 -8.24 23.71
CA VAL A 16 -22.93 -8.70 22.31
C VAL A 16 -22.97 -7.51 21.34
N GLY A 17 -23.76 -6.48 21.63
CA GLY A 17 -23.84 -5.28 20.80
C GLY A 17 -22.49 -4.57 20.63
N ILE A 18 -21.74 -4.39 21.74
CA ILE A 18 -20.40 -3.78 21.69
C ILE A 18 -19.41 -4.69 20.94
N ALA A 19 -19.47 -6.00 21.18
CA ALA A 19 -18.57 -6.95 20.53
C ALA A 19 -18.71 -6.94 19.00
N VAL A 20 -19.93 -6.80 18.46
CA VAL A 20 -20.17 -6.72 17.02
C VAL A 20 -19.54 -5.45 16.43
N VAL A 21 -19.76 -4.29 17.05
CA VAL A 21 -19.20 -3.01 16.56
C VAL A 21 -17.67 -3.03 16.59
N VAL A 22 -17.07 -3.53 17.68
CA VAL A 22 -15.61 -3.66 17.78
C VAL A 22 -15.08 -4.65 16.74
N GLY A 23 -15.76 -5.78 16.56
CA GLY A 23 -15.39 -6.79 15.55
C GLY A 23 -15.37 -6.23 14.13
N ILE A 24 -16.39 -5.44 13.76
CA ILE A 24 -16.45 -4.76 12.46
C ILE A 24 -15.28 -3.78 12.29
N ASN A 25 -14.98 -2.99 13.32
CA ASN A 25 -13.88 -2.02 13.27
C ASN A 25 -12.51 -2.70 13.09
N VAL A 26 -12.27 -3.80 13.81
CA VAL A 26 -11.02 -4.58 13.67
C VAL A 26 -10.91 -5.22 12.29
N PHE A 27 -12.01 -5.75 11.75
CA PHE A 27 -12.01 -6.36 10.42
C PHE A 27 -11.70 -5.32 9.33
N THR A 28 -12.34 -4.15 9.39
CA THR A 28 -12.08 -3.04 8.45
C THR A 28 -10.63 -2.56 8.58
N ALA A 29 -10.12 -2.38 9.79
CA ALA A 29 -8.72 -1.99 10.01
C ALA A 29 -7.73 -3.04 9.46
N SER A 30 -8.02 -4.34 9.64
CA SER A 30 -7.22 -5.42 9.08
C SER A 30 -7.20 -5.42 7.55
N SER A 31 -8.34 -5.15 6.91
CA SER A 31 -8.44 -5.05 5.44
C SER A 31 -7.59 -3.89 4.90
N LYS A 32 -7.68 -2.72 5.55
CA LYS A 32 -6.86 -1.54 5.21
C LYS A 32 -5.36 -1.83 5.32
N ASN A 33 -4.95 -2.45 6.43
CA ASN A 33 -3.55 -2.82 6.65
C ASN A 33 -3.05 -3.83 5.59
N ALA A 34 -3.86 -4.85 5.27
CA ALA A 34 -3.49 -5.84 4.26
C ALA A 34 -3.33 -5.22 2.87
N ASN A 35 -4.22 -4.28 2.49
CA ASN A 35 -4.10 -3.54 1.24
C ASN A 35 -2.82 -2.70 1.20
N ARG A 36 -2.49 -2.01 2.31
CA ARG A 36 -1.24 -1.24 2.44
C ARG A 36 -0.01 -2.11 2.24
N ASP A 37 0.06 -3.23 2.95
CA ASP A 37 1.20 -4.12 2.87
C ASP A 37 1.32 -4.73 1.45
N ALA A 38 0.20 -4.98 0.77
CA ALA A 38 0.19 -5.42 -0.62
C ALA A 38 0.72 -4.35 -1.61
N VAL A 39 0.29 -3.09 -1.48
CA VAL A 39 0.79 -1.98 -2.32
C VAL A 39 2.30 -1.77 -2.11
N ILE A 40 2.78 -1.89 -0.86
CA ILE A 40 4.21 -1.82 -0.55
C ILE A 40 4.97 -2.98 -1.21
N ALA A 41 4.44 -4.20 -1.15
CA ALA A 41 5.06 -5.37 -1.78
C ALA A 41 5.14 -5.22 -3.32
N ASP A 42 4.10 -4.68 -3.93
CA ASP A 42 4.06 -4.39 -5.37
C ASP A 42 5.13 -3.35 -5.75
N LEU A 43 5.22 -2.23 -5.03
CA LEU A 43 6.25 -1.20 -5.25
C LEU A 43 7.66 -1.72 -4.97
N THR A 44 7.85 -2.54 -3.94
CA THR A 44 9.15 -3.16 -3.65
C THR A 44 9.61 -4.06 -4.80
N THR A 45 8.67 -4.80 -5.41
CA THR A 45 8.94 -5.62 -6.59
C THR A 45 9.34 -4.74 -7.77
N LEU A 46 8.62 -3.64 -8.02
CA LEU A 46 8.95 -2.67 -9.06
C LEU A 46 10.34 -2.04 -8.84
N ALA A 47 10.65 -1.65 -7.61
CA ALA A 47 11.96 -1.10 -7.25
C ALA A 47 13.09 -2.12 -7.49
N ALA A 48 12.87 -3.40 -7.15
CA ALA A 48 13.84 -4.46 -7.46
C ALA A 48 14.03 -4.63 -8.98
N MET A 49 12.98 -4.51 -9.79
CA MET A 49 13.07 -4.57 -11.25
C MET A 49 13.80 -3.35 -11.83
N ALA A 50 13.55 -2.15 -11.29
CA ALA A 50 14.25 -0.93 -11.65
C ALA A 50 15.75 -1.02 -11.33
N GLN A 51 16.12 -1.54 -10.16
CA GLN A 51 17.52 -1.81 -9.78
C GLN A 51 18.20 -2.80 -10.72
N GLN A 52 17.49 -3.87 -11.09
CA GLN A 52 18.00 -4.84 -12.07
C GLN A 52 18.25 -4.18 -13.43
N TYR A 53 17.34 -3.33 -13.90
CA TYR A 53 17.53 -2.55 -15.12
C TYR A 53 18.75 -1.63 -15.03
N TYR A 54 18.88 -0.86 -13.94
CA TYR A 54 20.02 0.04 -13.72
C TYR A 54 21.37 -0.67 -13.80
N ARG A 55 21.48 -1.87 -13.20
CA ARG A 55 22.75 -2.63 -13.18
C ARG A 55 23.02 -3.40 -14.48
N LYS A 56 22.00 -3.66 -15.28
CA LYS A 56 22.14 -4.42 -16.54
C LYS A 56 22.76 -3.53 -17.62
N PRO A 57 23.78 -3.99 -18.37
CA PRO A 57 24.38 -3.22 -19.45
C PRO A 57 23.38 -2.91 -20.57
N THR A 58 23.57 -1.77 -21.25
CA THR A 58 22.73 -1.35 -22.40
C THR A 58 22.72 -2.36 -23.53
N ALA A 59 23.85 -3.03 -23.78
CA ALA A 59 23.96 -4.07 -24.80
C ALA A 59 23.02 -5.28 -24.57
N MET A 60 22.52 -5.47 -23.35
CA MET A 60 21.56 -6.52 -23.01
C MET A 60 20.13 -5.99 -22.81
N GLY A 61 19.86 -4.73 -23.14
CA GLY A 61 18.58 -4.07 -22.91
C GLY A 61 18.37 -3.63 -21.45
N GLY A 62 19.44 -3.25 -20.77
CA GLY A 62 19.39 -2.58 -19.46
C GLY A 62 19.70 -1.08 -19.55
N GLY A 63 19.77 -0.43 -18.40
CA GLY A 63 19.99 1.01 -18.28
C GLY A 63 21.46 1.44 -18.26
N GLY A 64 22.40 0.52 -18.06
CA GLY A 64 23.84 0.82 -18.05
C GLY A 64 24.21 1.93 -17.06
N ASN A 65 23.80 1.79 -15.80
CA ASN A 65 23.93 2.79 -14.74
C ASN A 65 23.04 4.03 -14.92
N SER A 66 21.90 3.85 -15.59
CA SER A 66 20.86 4.87 -15.71
C SER A 66 19.49 4.27 -15.45
N PHE A 67 18.61 4.96 -14.71
CA PHE A 67 17.19 4.57 -14.66
C PHE A 67 16.40 5.09 -15.87
N ILE A 68 16.96 6.00 -16.67
CA ILE A 68 16.30 6.57 -17.85
C ILE A 68 15.88 5.44 -18.82
N GLY A 69 14.62 5.49 -19.26
CA GLY A 69 14.04 4.51 -20.19
C GLY A 69 13.56 3.23 -19.53
N TRP A 70 13.66 3.10 -18.20
CA TRP A 70 12.89 2.11 -17.47
C TRP A 70 11.42 2.51 -17.45
N ASP A 71 10.52 1.53 -17.53
CA ASP A 71 9.08 1.75 -17.48
C ASP A 71 8.43 0.67 -16.61
N VAL A 72 7.26 0.99 -16.05
CA VAL A 72 6.50 0.08 -15.21
C VAL A 72 5.93 -1.05 -16.08
N PRO A 73 6.21 -2.33 -15.77
CA PRO A 73 5.61 -3.45 -16.51
C PRO A 73 4.08 -3.40 -16.42
N SER A 74 3.38 -3.66 -17.54
CA SER A 74 1.92 -3.60 -17.60
C SER A 74 1.20 -4.51 -16.58
N SER A 75 1.84 -5.60 -16.14
CA SER A 75 1.32 -6.49 -15.10
C SER A 75 1.30 -5.89 -13.70
N LEU A 76 2.14 -4.89 -13.45
CA LEU A 76 2.27 -4.19 -12.16
C LEU A 76 1.90 -2.70 -12.27
N LEU A 77 1.47 -2.26 -13.46
CA LEU A 77 1.01 -0.89 -13.68
C LEU A 77 -0.21 -0.57 -12.81
N ARG A 78 -1.13 -1.52 -12.64
CA ARG A 78 -2.23 -1.43 -11.69
C ARG A 78 -2.62 -2.79 -11.17
N THR A 79 -2.49 -2.99 -9.87
CA THR A 79 -2.97 -4.20 -9.19
C THR A 79 -4.35 -3.95 -8.58
N ALA A 80 -5.02 -5.01 -8.12
CA ALA A 80 -6.35 -4.90 -7.50
C ALA A 80 -6.35 -4.05 -6.21
N ASN A 81 -5.18 -3.79 -5.63
CA ASN A 81 -5.01 -3.01 -4.41
C ASN A 81 -4.78 -1.52 -4.70
N MET A 82 -4.64 -1.12 -5.96
CA MET A 82 -4.35 0.25 -6.39
C MET A 82 -5.56 0.92 -7.03
N SER A 83 -5.85 2.16 -6.63
CA SER A 83 -6.95 2.95 -7.20
C SER A 83 -6.60 3.55 -8.55
N ALA A 84 -5.32 3.82 -8.77
CA ALA A 84 -4.78 4.39 -10.00
C ALA A 84 -3.56 3.59 -10.48
N ASP A 85 -3.16 3.86 -11.73
CA ASP A 85 -1.92 3.32 -12.28
C ASP A 85 -0.72 3.89 -11.51
N VAL A 86 0.32 3.07 -11.30
CA VAL A 86 1.58 3.50 -10.72
C VAL A 86 2.21 4.57 -11.60
N THR A 87 2.58 5.70 -11.02
CA THR A 87 3.23 6.82 -11.73
C THR A 87 4.74 6.82 -11.48
N ILE A 88 5.48 7.21 -12.51
CA ILE A 88 6.89 7.60 -12.38
C ILE A 88 6.92 9.11 -12.22
N ASP A 89 7.14 9.59 -11.00
CA ASP A 89 7.09 11.04 -10.70
C ASP A 89 8.41 11.73 -11.04
N ALA A 90 9.52 11.00 -10.91
CA ALA A 90 10.84 11.48 -11.29
C ALA A 90 11.68 10.31 -11.82
N GLN A 91 12.42 10.56 -12.90
CA GLN A 91 13.36 9.60 -13.46
C GLN A 91 14.63 10.33 -13.87
N THR A 92 15.74 9.95 -13.27
CA THR A 92 17.06 10.49 -13.55
C THR A 92 18.03 9.34 -13.83
N ALA A 93 19.28 9.62 -14.15
CA ALA A 93 20.27 8.56 -14.27
C ALA A 93 20.42 7.78 -12.94
N THR A 94 20.37 8.45 -11.79
CA THR A 94 20.75 7.86 -10.48
C THR A 94 19.61 7.71 -9.49
N GLY A 95 18.40 8.12 -9.84
CA GLY A 95 17.22 8.07 -9.00
C GLY A 95 15.93 7.88 -9.82
N LEU A 96 14.99 7.13 -9.26
CA LEU A 96 13.66 6.88 -9.81
C LEU A 96 12.64 6.97 -8.66
N THR A 97 11.60 7.78 -8.82
CA THR A 97 10.53 7.91 -7.83
C THR A 97 9.25 7.32 -8.40
N LEU A 98 8.69 6.34 -7.69
CA LEU A 98 7.45 5.65 -8.02
C LEU A 98 6.39 6.01 -6.99
N THR A 99 5.17 6.28 -7.45
CA THR A 99 4.04 6.51 -6.56
C THR A 99 2.90 5.57 -6.91
N ALA A 100 2.34 4.91 -5.89
CA ALA A 100 1.12 4.13 -5.99
C ALA A 100 0.09 4.63 -4.98
N THR A 101 -1.14 4.79 -5.45
CA THR A 101 -2.30 5.13 -4.63
C THR A 101 -3.16 3.91 -4.43
N SER A 102 -3.48 3.60 -3.19
CA SER A 102 -4.30 2.46 -2.81
C SER A 102 -5.78 2.63 -3.08
N THR A 103 -6.52 1.52 -3.08
CA THR A 103 -7.99 1.51 -3.11
C THR A 103 -8.64 1.81 -1.76
N GLU A 104 -7.95 1.51 -0.66
CA GLU A 104 -8.49 1.69 0.68
C GLU A 104 -8.20 3.10 1.21
N THR A 105 -9.20 3.77 1.78
CA THR A 105 -9.00 5.02 2.52
C THR A 105 -8.02 4.84 3.67
N GLY A 106 -7.16 5.85 3.86
CA GLY A 106 -6.24 6.00 4.97
C GLY A 106 -6.91 5.97 6.34
N ALA A 107 -6.09 6.13 7.38
CA ALA A 107 -6.55 6.01 8.77
C ALA A 107 -7.63 7.04 9.13
N ASP A 108 -7.63 8.20 8.48
CA ASP A 108 -8.56 9.32 8.62
C ASP A 108 -9.95 9.09 7.97
N GLY A 109 -10.05 8.10 7.07
CA GLY A 109 -11.27 7.83 6.30
C GLY A 109 -11.60 8.88 5.22
N SER A 110 -10.69 9.81 4.93
CA SER A 110 -10.95 10.96 4.06
C SER A 110 -10.23 10.86 2.71
N ALA A 111 -9.04 10.24 2.66
CA ALA A 111 -8.30 10.06 1.41
C ALA A 111 -7.60 8.70 1.33
N PRO A 112 -7.42 8.11 0.14
CA PRO A 112 -6.61 6.90 -0.03
C PRO A 112 -5.15 7.15 0.37
N PHE A 113 -4.52 6.15 0.98
CA PHE A 113 -3.10 6.26 1.31
C PHE A 113 -2.25 6.18 0.05
N THR A 114 -1.16 6.95 0.02
CA THR A 114 -0.23 7.00 -1.10
C THR A 114 1.15 6.57 -0.63
N VAL A 115 1.75 5.65 -1.36
CA VAL A 115 3.09 5.15 -1.08
C VAL A 115 4.02 5.66 -2.17
N THR A 116 5.08 6.36 -1.76
CA THR A 116 6.12 6.85 -2.67
C THR A 116 7.41 6.11 -2.39
N MET A 117 7.97 5.48 -3.40
CA MET A 117 9.21 4.72 -3.32
C MET A 117 10.29 5.39 -4.16
N GLU A 118 11.39 5.76 -3.51
CA GLU A 118 12.55 6.36 -4.15
C GLU A 118 13.65 5.30 -4.31
N VAL A 119 14.03 5.06 -5.55
CA VAL A 119 14.99 4.04 -5.95
C VAL A 119 16.25 4.75 -6.41
N LEU A 120 17.26 4.79 -5.55
CA LEU A 120 18.57 5.39 -5.80
C LEU A 120 19.58 4.33 -6.25
N LYS A 121 20.72 4.75 -6.82
CA LYS A 121 21.76 3.82 -7.34
C LYS A 121 22.15 2.64 -6.43
N ASN A 122 22.08 2.81 -5.10
CA ASN A 122 22.55 1.84 -4.10
C ASN A 122 21.52 1.60 -2.98
N GLU A 123 20.36 2.25 -3.04
CA GLU A 123 19.40 2.27 -1.93
C GLU A 123 17.98 2.34 -2.50
N ILE A 124 17.05 1.74 -1.79
CA ILE A 124 15.62 1.93 -2.02
C ILE A 124 15.10 2.56 -0.73
N ASP A 125 14.72 3.83 -0.81
CA ASP A 125 14.04 4.53 0.26
C ASP A 125 12.53 4.48 0.03
N THR A 126 11.77 4.36 1.10
CA THR A 126 10.31 4.27 1.04
C THR A 126 9.72 5.30 1.95
N THR A 127 9.00 6.26 1.37
CA THR A 127 8.27 7.27 2.12
C THR A 127 6.78 6.97 2.08
N TYR A 128 6.17 7.04 3.26
CA TYR A 128 4.76 6.77 3.46
C TYR A 128 4.02 8.08 3.67
N PHE A 129 2.98 8.32 2.87
CA PHE A 129 2.02 9.39 3.11
C PHE A 129 0.67 8.78 3.48
N ASP A 130 0.43 8.63 4.80
CA ASP A 130 -0.94 8.64 5.31
C ASP A 130 -1.39 10.09 5.33
N ASN A 131 -2.61 10.35 4.84
CA ASN A 131 -3.30 11.54 5.28
C ASN A 131 -3.74 11.27 6.73
N PHE A 132 -3.19 12.07 7.67
CA PHE A 132 -3.49 12.03 9.10
C PHE A 132 -4.68 12.92 9.43
#